data_AF-A0A1E5G3X6-F1
#
_entry.id   AF-A0A1E5G3X6-F1
#
_cell.length_a   1.000
_cell.length_b   1.000
_cell.length_c   1.000
_cell.angle_alpha   90.00
_cell.angle_beta   90.00
_cell.angle_gamma   90.00
#
_symmetry.space_group_name_H-M   'P 1'
#
loop_
_entity.id
_entity.type
_entity.pdbx_description
1 polymer ?
#
loop_
_entity_poly.entity_id
_entity_poly.type
_entity_poly.pdbx_seq_one_letter_code
_entity_poly.pdbx_strand_id
1 'polypeptide(L)'
;MRELNLTQQEAIDFAKLNAQVIQPSKTSINPYYLGLKMFEDIAEKHGEEAIFEIREVDSDQSFLRNYLTKELVEKLDLYIFAKVGLQWKIVDKKWEAVRDHLVKSKTNGGFPVLVVKDSDYFMNGELYVQHQYEGVELDIKYLEKTIPYVYNLWGRNVHLKTVMEGRDVVFTYDGKKTHRRFV
;
A
#
# COMPACT_ATOMS: atom_id res chain seq x y z
N MET A 1 -3.53 -29.63 5.43
CA MET A 1 -4.79 -30.36 5.19
C MET A 1 -4.57 -31.87 5.14
N ARG A 2 -3.73 -32.40 4.23
CA ARG A 2 -3.51 -33.85 4.10
C ARG A 2 -2.80 -34.52 5.29
N GLU A 3 -2.09 -33.74 6.09
CA GLU A 3 -1.32 -34.21 7.26
C GLU A 3 -2.03 -33.93 8.59
N LEU A 4 -3.19 -33.27 8.57
CA LEU A 4 -3.95 -32.95 9.78
C LEU A 4 -5.04 -33.99 9.99
N ASN A 5 -5.18 -34.51 11.22
CA ASN A 5 -6.27 -35.40 11.61
C ASN A 5 -7.58 -34.61 11.78
N LEU A 6 -8.20 -34.23 10.67
CA LEU A 6 -9.47 -33.49 10.63
C LEU A 6 -10.64 -34.44 10.40
N THR A 7 -11.77 -34.16 11.05
CA THR A 7 -13.06 -34.75 10.67
C THR A 7 -13.49 -34.24 9.29
N GLN A 8 -14.41 -34.97 8.64
CA GLN A 8 -14.95 -34.56 7.33
C GLN A 8 -15.58 -33.16 7.37
N GLN A 9 -16.29 -32.83 8.45
CA GLN A 9 -16.92 -31.53 8.61
C GLN A 9 -15.87 -30.41 8.74
N GLU A 10 -14.84 -30.60 9.58
CA GLU A 10 -13.76 -29.62 9.73
C GLU A 10 -12.98 -29.42 8.43
N ALA A 11 -12.74 -30.49 7.66
CA ALA A 11 -12.08 -30.39 6.36
C ALA A 11 -12.90 -29.53 5.38
N ILE A 12 -14.23 -29.68 5.36
CA ILE A 12 -15.14 -28.87 4.52
C ILE A 12 -15.12 -27.41 4.99
N ASP A 13 -15.25 -27.18 6.30
CA ASP A 13 -15.28 -25.82 6.86
C ASP A 13 -13.96 -25.09 6.62
N PHE A 14 -12.82 -25.77 6.81
CA PHE A 14 -11.51 -25.23 6.48
C PHE A 14 -11.39 -24.92 4.99
N ALA A 15 -11.77 -25.85 4.10
CA ALA A 15 -11.69 -25.64 2.66
C ALA A 15 -12.51 -24.41 2.22
N LYS A 16 -13.71 -24.25 2.79
CA LYS A 16 -14.58 -23.11 2.52
C LYS A 16 -13.97 -21.80 3.00
N LEU A 17 -13.43 -21.76 4.23
CA LEU A 17 -12.77 -20.58 4.77
C LEU A 17 -11.53 -20.20 3.95
N ASN A 18 -10.67 -21.18 3.67
CA ASN A 18 -9.45 -20.96 2.89
C ASN A 18 -9.78 -20.41 1.50
N ALA A 19 -10.74 -21.01 0.79
CA ALA A 19 -11.17 -20.54 -0.53
C ALA A 19 -11.66 -19.08 -0.53
N GLN A 20 -12.34 -18.65 0.54
CA GLN A 20 -12.75 -17.25 0.70
C GLN A 20 -11.55 -16.32 0.93
N VAL A 21 -10.59 -16.73 1.75
CA VAL A 21 -9.40 -15.92 2.07
C VAL A 21 -8.51 -15.73 0.84
N ILE A 22 -8.31 -16.77 0.03
CA ILE A 22 -7.43 -16.72 -1.14
C ILE A 22 -8.15 -16.36 -2.44
N GLN A 23 -9.41 -15.91 -2.37
CA GLN A 23 -10.18 -15.60 -3.58
C GLN A 23 -9.58 -14.39 -4.32
N PRO A 24 -9.23 -14.52 -5.61
CA PRO A 24 -8.75 -13.37 -6.39
C PRO A 24 -9.81 -12.28 -6.50
N SER A 25 -9.37 -11.02 -6.48
CA SER A 25 -10.22 -9.85 -6.74
C SER A 25 -10.04 -9.38 -8.19
N LYS A 26 -11.10 -8.79 -8.76
CA LYS A 26 -11.08 -8.26 -10.14
C LYS A 26 -10.40 -6.90 -10.26
N THR A 27 -10.33 -6.15 -9.16
CA THR A 27 -9.91 -4.74 -9.15
C THR A 27 -8.80 -4.47 -8.14
N SER A 28 -8.35 -5.48 -7.42
CA SER A 28 -7.27 -5.36 -6.44
C SER A 28 -6.52 -6.67 -6.36
N ILE A 29 -5.28 -6.59 -5.89
CA ILE A 29 -4.51 -7.78 -5.57
C ILE A 29 -5.00 -8.33 -4.23
N ASN A 30 -5.29 -9.63 -4.20
CA ASN A 30 -5.43 -10.35 -2.94
C ASN A 30 -4.03 -10.75 -2.44
N PRO A 31 -3.52 -10.16 -1.34
CA PRO A 31 -2.18 -10.44 -0.86
C PRO A 31 -2.01 -11.90 -0.39
N TYR A 32 -3.07 -12.54 0.11
CA TYR A 32 -3.02 -13.94 0.54
C TYR A 32 -2.88 -14.89 -0.65
N TYR A 33 -3.61 -14.61 -1.73
CA TYR A 33 -3.49 -15.39 -2.96
C TYR A 33 -2.11 -15.26 -3.59
N LEU A 34 -1.61 -14.01 -3.69
CA LEU A 34 -0.27 -13.74 -4.24
C LEU A 34 0.81 -14.41 -3.39
N GLY A 35 0.78 -14.21 -2.07
CA GLY A 35 1.73 -14.82 -1.14
C GLY A 35 1.72 -16.34 -1.20
N LEU A 36 0.53 -16.97 -1.25
CA LEU A 36 0.41 -18.42 -1.43
C LEU A 36 1.13 -18.89 -2.70
N LYS A 37 0.88 -18.23 -3.84
CA LYS A 37 1.48 -18.60 -5.12
C LYS A 37 3.00 -18.42 -5.13
N MET A 38 3.50 -17.40 -4.45
CA MET A 38 4.94 -17.19 -4.27
C MET A 38 5.56 -18.27 -3.39
N PHE A 39 4.93 -18.65 -2.27
CA PHE A 39 5.45 -19.71 -1.42
C PHE A 39 5.38 -21.10 -2.08
N GLU A 40 4.34 -21.37 -2.89
CA GLU A 40 4.28 -22.60 -3.71
C GLU A 40 5.47 -22.67 -4.69
N ASP A 41 5.80 -21.56 -5.37
CA ASP A 41 6.95 -21.48 -6.29
C ASP A 41 8.29 -21.66 -5.57
N ILE A 42 8.43 -21.08 -4.37
CA ILE A 42 9.62 -21.26 -3.53
C ILE A 42 9.75 -22.72 -3.08
N ALA A 43 8.69 -23.35 -2.58
CA ALA A 43 8.72 -24.74 -2.15
C ALA A 43 9.12 -25.68 -3.30
N GLU A 44 8.60 -25.43 -4.50
CA GLU A 44 8.92 -26.22 -5.69
C GLU A 44 10.41 -26.10 -6.08
N LYS A 45 11.02 -24.91 -5.93
CA LYS A 45 12.40 -24.64 -6.34
C LYS A 45 13.45 -24.91 -5.27
N HIS A 46 13.11 -24.68 -4.00
CA HIS A 46 14.07 -24.60 -2.89
C HIS A 46 13.68 -25.51 -1.71
N GLY A 47 12.53 -26.18 -1.77
CA GLY A 47 12.02 -27.02 -0.68
C GLY A 47 11.24 -26.23 0.37
N GLU A 48 10.52 -26.95 1.23
CA GLU A 48 9.64 -26.35 2.23
C GLU A 48 10.40 -25.62 3.34
N GLU A 49 11.63 -26.06 3.68
CA GLU A 49 12.47 -25.41 4.69
C GLU A 49 12.80 -23.97 4.32
N ALA A 50 13.01 -23.70 3.02
CA ALA A 50 13.30 -22.36 2.52
C ALA A 50 12.17 -21.36 2.80
N ILE A 51 10.91 -21.81 2.88
CA ILE A 51 9.79 -20.93 3.24
C ILE A 51 10.01 -20.33 4.62
N PHE A 52 10.45 -21.13 5.58
CA PHE A 52 10.62 -20.69 6.97
C PHE A 52 11.84 -19.79 7.12
N GLU A 53 12.95 -20.11 6.46
CA GLU A 53 14.14 -19.26 6.42
C GLU A 53 13.82 -17.87 5.84
N ILE A 54 13.18 -17.83 4.66
CA ILE A 54 12.80 -16.59 3.99
C ILE A 54 11.89 -15.75 4.89
N ARG A 55 10.92 -16.37 5.58
CA ARG A 55 10.02 -15.66 6.50
C ARG A 55 10.71 -15.07 7.73
N GLU A 56 11.88 -15.60 8.09
CA GLU A 56 12.68 -15.09 9.21
C GLU A 56 13.55 -13.91 8.78
N VAL A 57 14.09 -13.94 7.55
CA VAL A 57 15.07 -12.95 7.07
C VAL A 57 14.46 -11.83 6.21
N ASP A 58 13.40 -12.11 5.44
CA ASP A 58 12.84 -11.16 4.49
C ASP A 58 11.67 -10.35 5.06
N SER A 59 11.69 -9.06 4.74
CA SER A 59 10.53 -8.18 4.86
C SER A 59 9.58 -8.34 3.67
N ASP A 60 8.34 -7.84 3.75
CA ASP A 60 7.42 -7.81 2.59
C ASP A 60 8.05 -7.23 1.32
N GLN A 61 8.88 -6.19 1.47
CA GLN A 61 9.53 -5.52 0.35
C GLN A 61 10.61 -6.39 -0.30
N SER A 62 11.48 -6.99 0.51
CA SER A 62 12.57 -7.83 0.01
C SER A 62 12.00 -9.15 -0.52
N PHE A 63 10.98 -9.71 0.13
CA PHE A 63 10.24 -10.88 -0.34
C PHE A 63 9.66 -10.66 -1.75
N LEU A 64 8.92 -9.58 -1.95
CA LEU A 64 8.38 -9.23 -3.28
C LEU A 64 9.50 -8.99 -4.30
N ARG A 65 10.56 -8.28 -3.91
CA ARG A 65 11.67 -7.95 -4.82
C ARG A 65 12.42 -9.20 -5.30
N ASN A 66 12.67 -10.14 -4.40
CA ASN A 66 13.53 -11.29 -4.62
C ASN A 66 12.75 -12.47 -5.24
N TYR A 67 11.47 -12.65 -4.86
CA TYR A 67 10.73 -13.87 -5.18
C TYR A 67 9.50 -13.66 -6.08
N LEU A 68 9.10 -12.42 -6.39
CA LEU A 68 8.08 -12.21 -7.44
C LEU A 68 8.76 -12.27 -8.81
N THR A 69 8.83 -13.49 -9.33
CA THR A 69 9.50 -13.82 -10.59
C THR A 69 8.68 -13.43 -11.82
N LYS A 70 9.34 -13.37 -12.97
CA LYS A 70 8.68 -13.13 -14.25
C LYS A 70 7.65 -14.21 -14.56
N GLU A 71 7.99 -15.47 -14.33
CA GLU A 71 7.12 -16.63 -14.57
C GLU A 71 5.86 -16.54 -13.71
N LEU A 72 5.97 -16.10 -12.45
CA LEU A 72 4.81 -15.87 -11.59
C LEU A 72 3.94 -14.73 -12.08
N VAL A 73 4.52 -13.60 -12.48
CA VAL A 73 3.78 -12.45 -13.02
C VAL A 73 2.98 -12.85 -14.26
N GLU A 74 3.58 -13.61 -15.18
CA GLU A 74 2.92 -14.09 -16.39
C GLU A 74 1.84 -15.14 -16.07
N LYS A 75 2.14 -16.11 -15.20
CA LYS A 75 1.20 -17.16 -14.77
C LYS A 75 -0.03 -16.59 -14.07
N LEU A 76 0.12 -15.51 -13.32
CA LEU A 76 -0.95 -14.85 -12.58
C LEU A 76 -1.62 -13.71 -13.36
N ASP A 77 -1.19 -13.44 -14.61
CA ASP A 77 -1.63 -12.31 -15.46
C ASP A 77 -1.67 -10.98 -14.69
N LEU A 78 -0.59 -10.66 -13.99
CA LEU A 78 -0.49 -9.41 -13.22
C LEU A 78 -0.11 -8.25 -14.15
N TYR A 79 -0.80 -7.11 -13.98
CA TYR A 79 -0.55 -5.89 -14.74
C TYR A 79 -0.92 -4.65 -13.92
N ILE A 80 -0.32 -3.52 -14.28
CA ILE A 80 -0.65 -2.22 -13.69
C ILE A 80 -1.77 -1.60 -14.52
N PHE A 81 -2.83 -1.16 -13.86
CA PHE A 81 -3.90 -0.40 -14.48
C PHE A 81 -4.12 0.91 -13.73
N ALA A 82 -4.43 1.97 -14.48
CA ALA A 82 -4.72 3.28 -13.92
C ALA A 82 -5.90 3.90 -14.64
N LYS A 83 -6.53 4.88 -13.98
CA LYS A 83 -7.63 5.63 -14.56
C LYS A 83 -7.07 6.71 -15.47
N VAL A 84 -7.24 6.54 -16.77
CA VAL A 84 -6.86 7.54 -17.79
C VAL A 84 -8.14 8.25 -18.23
N GLY A 85 -8.34 9.47 -17.75
CA GLY A 85 -9.60 10.21 -17.90
C GLY A 85 -10.73 9.55 -17.12
N LEU A 86 -11.75 9.04 -17.81
CA LEU A 86 -12.89 8.34 -17.20
C LEU A 86 -12.79 6.81 -17.26
N GLN A 87 -11.79 6.26 -17.97
CA GLN A 87 -11.68 4.82 -18.22
C GLN A 87 -10.47 4.21 -17.51
N TRP A 88 -10.63 2.98 -17.02
CA TRP A 88 -9.50 2.17 -16.55
C TRP A 88 -8.78 1.57 -17.75
N LYS A 89 -7.46 1.79 -17.83
CA LYS A 89 -6.61 1.24 -18.88
C LYS A 89 -5.42 0.53 -18.26
N ILE A 90 -4.97 -0.53 -18.91
CA ILE A 90 -3.69 -1.18 -18.58
C ILE A 90 -2.58 -0.21 -18.98
N VAL A 91 -1.74 0.14 -18.01
CA VAL A 91 -0.62 1.08 -18.16
C VAL A 91 0.67 0.33 -18.45
N ASP A 92 0.90 -0.78 -17.76
CA ASP A 92 2.11 -1.59 -17.94
C ASP A 92 1.83 -3.07 -17.66
N LYS A 93 2.56 -3.92 -18.38
CA LYS A 93 2.56 -5.39 -18.23
C LYS A 93 3.96 -5.95 -18.01
N LYS A 94 5.01 -5.13 -18.03
CA LYS A 94 6.38 -5.58 -17.77
C LYS A 94 6.49 -6.07 -16.34
N TRP A 95 7.08 -7.24 -16.15
CA TRP A 95 7.12 -7.88 -14.84
C TRP A 95 7.94 -7.07 -13.82
N GLU A 96 9.02 -6.40 -14.26
CA GLU A 96 9.81 -5.50 -13.41
C GLU A 96 8.95 -4.35 -12.89
N ALA A 97 8.14 -3.75 -13.77
CA ALA A 97 7.27 -2.64 -13.40
C ALA A 97 6.21 -3.09 -12.39
N VAL A 98 5.58 -4.25 -12.62
CA VAL A 98 4.58 -4.84 -11.70
C VAL A 98 5.19 -5.10 -10.33
N ARG A 99 6.37 -5.73 -10.28
CA ARG A 99 7.09 -6.01 -9.04
C ARG A 99 7.46 -4.72 -8.32
N ASP A 100 8.07 -3.77 -9.00
CA ASP A 100 8.55 -2.54 -8.40
C ASP A 100 7.39 -1.68 -7.88
N HIS A 101 6.25 -1.68 -8.60
CA HIS A 101 5.01 -1.06 -8.14
C HIS A 101 4.49 -1.70 -6.84
N LEU A 102 4.48 -3.04 -6.76
CA LEU A 102 4.08 -3.77 -5.56
C LEU A 102 5.01 -3.51 -4.38
N VAL A 103 6.32 -3.54 -4.60
CA VAL A 103 7.33 -3.21 -3.58
C VAL A 103 7.12 -1.78 -3.07
N LYS A 104 6.92 -0.81 -3.97
CA LYS A 104 6.66 0.59 -3.61
C LYS A 104 5.37 0.74 -2.81
N SER A 105 4.33 -0.04 -3.11
CA SER A 105 3.07 -0.04 -2.36
C SER A 105 3.22 -0.51 -0.90
N LYS A 106 4.34 -1.19 -0.60
CA LYS A 106 4.69 -1.67 0.74
C LYS A 106 5.71 -0.81 1.46
N THR A 107 6.25 0.22 0.81
CA THR A 107 7.07 1.24 1.49
C THR A 107 6.25 1.92 2.58
N ASN A 108 6.80 1.93 3.80
CA ASN A 108 6.12 2.45 5.01
C ASN A 108 4.73 1.80 5.25
N GLY A 109 4.56 0.54 4.85
CA GLY A 109 3.27 -0.15 4.94
C GLY A 109 2.19 0.42 4.02
N GLY A 110 2.56 1.24 3.04
CA GLY A 110 1.65 1.99 2.18
C GLY A 110 1.10 3.26 2.83
N PHE A 111 1.56 3.63 4.02
CA PHE A 111 1.15 4.84 4.72
C PHE A 111 2.08 6.01 4.39
N PRO A 112 1.55 7.21 4.15
CA PRO A 112 2.36 8.38 3.93
C PRO A 112 3.10 8.79 5.20
N VAL A 113 4.35 9.22 5.06
CA VAL A 113 5.14 9.73 6.19
C VAL A 113 4.92 11.24 6.31
N LEU A 114 4.32 11.65 7.43
CA LEU A 114 4.11 13.06 7.78
C LEU A 114 5.01 13.42 8.96
N VAL A 115 5.73 14.53 8.86
CA VAL A 115 6.59 15.05 9.94
C VAL A 115 6.15 16.44 10.34
N VAL A 116 6.13 16.72 11.64
CA VAL A 116 6.00 18.09 12.12
C VAL A 116 7.33 18.80 11.85
N LYS A 117 7.29 19.85 11.03
CA LYS A 117 8.46 20.69 10.73
C LYS A 117 8.55 21.90 11.63
N ASP A 118 7.41 22.45 12.01
CA ASP A 118 7.31 23.58 12.91
C ASP A 118 6.03 23.47 13.74
N SER A 119 6.12 23.70 15.04
CA SER A 119 4.99 23.71 15.98
C SER A 119 4.67 25.12 16.50
N ASP A 120 5.42 26.13 16.07
CA ASP A 120 5.17 27.54 16.33
C ASP A 120 5.26 28.34 15.04
N TYR A 121 4.59 27.83 14.00
CA TYR A 121 4.66 28.42 12.68
C TYR A 121 4.12 29.86 12.71
N PHE A 122 4.84 30.77 12.05
CA PHE A 122 4.62 32.21 12.11
C PHE A 122 4.59 32.81 13.53
N MET A 123 5.17 32.13 14.53
CA MET A 123 5.13 32.54 15.95
C MET A 123 3.71 32.68 16.51
N ASN A 124 2.75 31.93 15.94
CA ASN A 124 1.33 31.97 16.30
C ASN A 124 0.85 30.66 16.95
N GLY A 125 1.75 29.73 17.27
CA GLY A 125 1.43 28.38 17.73
C GLY A 125 0.74 27.52 16.67
N GLU A 126 0.89 27.86 15.39
CA GLU A 126 0.30 27.10 14.28
C GLU A 126 1.17 25.89 13.95
N LEU A 127 0.52 24.80 13.51
CA LEU A 127 1.22 23.55 13.21
C LEU A 127 1.57 23.48 11.73
N TYR A 128 2.85 23.30 11.41
CA TYR A 128 3.32 23.04 10.06
C TYR A 128 3.81 21.60 9.92
N VAL A 129 3.05 20.80 9.18
CA VAL A 129 3.32 19.41 8.85
C VAL A 129 3.83 19.33 7.41
N GLN A 130 4.85 18.51 7.19
CA GLN A 130 5.36 18.22 5.85
C GLN A 130 5.21 16.73 5.54
N HIS A 131 4.61 16.45 4.40
CA HIS A 131 4.64 15.14 3.79
C HIS A 131 6.03 14.87 3.19
N GLN A 132 6.64 13.77 3.61
CA GLN A 132 7.84 13.22 2.97
C GLN A 132 7.42 12.55 1.66
N TYR A 133 7.49 13.30 0.57
CA TYR A 133 7.06 12.82 -0.73
C TYR A 133 8.01 11.76 -1.29
N GLU A 134 7.54 10.51 -1.35
CA GLU A 134 8.26 9.36 -1.88
C GLU A 134 7.81 9.01 -3.32
N GLY A 135 7.38 10.01 -4.08
CA GLY A 135 6.86 9.83 -5.43
C GLY A 135 5.42 9.33 -5.49
N VAL A 136 4.66 9.44 -4.39
CA VAL A 136 3.22 9.14 -4.32
C VAL A 136 2.54 10.35 -3.70
N GLU A 137 1.53 10.89 -4.37
CA GLU A 137 0.75 12.02 -3.88
C GLU A 137 -0.27 11.57 -2.84
N LEU A 138 -0.65 12.46 -1.92
CA LEU A 138 -1.73 12.17 -0.97
C LEU A 138 -3.08 12.17 -1.68
N ASP A 139 -4.01 11.32 -1.24
CA ASP A 139 -5.41 11.44 -1.65
C ASP A 139 -5.97 12.75 -1.10
N ILE A 140 -6.24 13.70 -1.98
CA ILE A 140 -6.72 15.03 -1.63
C ILE A 140 -8.06 14.98 -0.90
N LYS A 141 -8.98 14.10 -1.30
CA LYS A 141 -10.29 13.98 -0.64
C LYS A 141 -10.14 13.44 0.77
N TYR A 142 -9.20 12.50 0.97
CA TYR A 142 -8.90 11.99 2.30
C TYR A 142 -8.22 13.07 3.15
N LEU A 143 -7.21 13.76 2.61
CA LEU A 143 -6.50 14.86 3.27
C LEU A 143 -7.45 15.96 3.75
N GLU A 144 -8.32 16.45 2.85
CA GLU A 144 -9.27 17.53 3.16
C GLU A 144 -10.26 17.15 4.27
N LYS A 145 -10.58 15.86 4.40
CA LYS A 145 -11.41 15.33 5.49
C LYS A 145 -10.63 15.06 6.77
N THR A 146 -9.33 14.80 6.67
CA THR A 146 -8.47 14.42 7.81
C THR A 146 -7.88 15.64 8.53
N ILE A 147 -7.48 16.69 7.80
CA ILE A 147 -6.86 17.89 8.38
C ILE A 147 -7.72 18.60 9.46
N PRO A 148 -9.07 18.63 9.40
CA PRO A 148 -9.89 19.18 10.48
C PRO A 148 -9.73 18.41 11.80
N TYR A 149 -9.50 17.10 11.77
CA TYR A 149 -9.26 16.32 12.97
C TYR A 149 -7.88 16.61 13.59
N VAL A 150 -6.87 16.89 12.75
CA VAL A 150 -5.57 17.35 13.25
C VAL A 150 -5.71 18.70 13.95
N TYR A 151 -6.48 19.63 13.38
CA TYR A 151 -6.83 20.88 14.04
C TYR A 151 -7.54 20.66 15.37
N ASN A 152 -8.48 19.71 15.46
CA ASN A 152 -9.18 19.42 16.73
C ASN A 152 -8.23 18.94 17.82
N LEU A 153 -7.18 18.20 17.45
CA LEU A 153 -6.15 17.74 18.40
C LEU A 153 -5.16 18.85 18.76
N TRP A 154 -4.78 19.70 17.79
CA TRP A 154 -3.78 20.76 17.99
C TRP A 154 -4.37 22.03 18.63
N GLY A 155 -5.60 22.40 18.27
CA GLY A 155 -6.32 23.57 18.77
C GLY A 155 -6.07 24.88 18.00
N ARG A 156 -5.20 24.88 17.00
CA ARG A 156 -4.86 26.04 16.15
C ARG A 156 -4.75 25.63 14.69
N ASN A 157 -4.59 26.61 13.79
CA ASN A 157 -4.46 26.38 12.36
C ASN A 157 -3.37 25.34 12.04
N VAL A 158 -3.66 24.49 11.06
CA VAL A 158 -2.76 23.42 10.63
C VAL A 158 -2.45 23.61 9.15
N HIS A 159 -1.17 23.60 8.82
CA HIS A 159 -0.62 23.66 7.47
C HIS A 159 0.00 22.31 7.12
N LEU A 160 -0.37 21.74 5.98
CA LEU A 160 0.19 20.48 5.48
C LEU A 160 0.78 20.73 4.09
N LYS A 161 2.11 20.68 3.99
CA LYS A 161 2.84 20.72 2.72
C LYS A 161 2.91 19.34 2.09
N THR A 162 2.50 19.22 0.83
CA THR A 162 2.63 18.01 -0.01
C THR A 162 2.89 18.40 -1.46
N VAL A 163 3.13 17.41 -2.32
CA VAL A 163 3.20 17.57 -3.78
C VAL A 163 1.85 17.17 -4.39
N MET A 164 1.38 17.94 -5.37
CA MET A 164 0.20 17.66 -6.18
C MET A 164 0.45 18.08 -7.64
N GLU A 165 0.22 17.17 -8.58
CA GLU A 165 0.55 17.34 -10.01
C GLU A 165 2.01 17.77 -10.22
N GLY A 166 2.92 17.21 -9.43
CA GLY A 166 4.36 17.55 -9.47
C GLY A 166 4.73 18.94 -8.95
N ARG A 167 3.80 19.69 -8.35
CA ARG A 167 4.05 21.00 -7.74
C ARG A 167 3.84 20.98 -6.24
N ASP A 168 4.65 21.74 -5.51
CA ASP A 168 4.46 21.92 -4.08
C ASP A 168 3.16 22.66 -3.80
N VAL A 169 2.38 22.13 -2.87
CA VAL A 169 1.11 22.70 -2.40
C VAL A 169 1.03 22.65 -0.89
N VAL A 170 0.51 23.71 -0.29
CA VAL A 170 0.23 23.77 1.14
C VAL A 170 -1.29 23.83 1.32
N PHE A 171 -1.82 22.83 2.04
CA PHE A 171 -3.18 22.83 2.55
C PHE A 171 -3.19 23.50 3.91
N THR A 172 -4.10 24.43 4.14
CA THR A 172 -4.26 25.12 5.43
C THR A 172 -5.70 24.97 5.90
N TYR A 173 -5.89 24.49 7.11
CA TYR A 173 -7.20 24.48 7.77
C TYR A 173 -7.24 25.56 8.85
N ASP A 174 -8.18 26.50 8.71
CA ASP A 174 -8.32 27.70 9.55
C ASP A 174 -9.38 27.56 10.67
N GLY A 175 -9.81 26.33 10.96
CA GLY A 175 -10.92 26.06 11.88
C GLY A 175 -12.31 26.07 11.23
N LYS A 176 -12.45 26.59 10.00
CA LYS A 176 -13.73 26.62 9.28
C LYS A 176 -13.66 25.89 7.94
N LYS A 177 -12.58 26.10 7.19
CA LYS A 177 -12.42 25.51 5.85
C LYS A 177 -10.96 25.22 5.54
N THR A 178 -10.78 24.25 4.64
CA THR A 178 -9.48 23.93 4.07
C THR A 178 -9.26 24.79 2.82
N HIS A 179 -8.13 25.50 2.79
CA HIS A 179 -7.65 26.22 1.62
C HIS A 179 -6.38 25.56 1.09
N ARG A 180 -6.10 25.72 -0.19
CA ARG A 180 -4.85 25.24 -0.79
C ARG A 180 -4.15 26.36 -1.54
N ARG A 181 -2.83 26.39 -1.43
CA ARG A 181 -1.96 27.35 -2.14
C ARG A 181 -0.79 26.60 -2.74
N PHE A 182 -0.56 26.80 -4.04
CA PHE A 182 0.67 26.34 -4.69
C PHE A 182 1.84 27.24 -4.28
N VAL A 183 2.99 26.62 -4.03
CA VAL A 183 4.24 27.27 -3.63
C VAL A 183 5.13 27.48 -4.84
#